data_AF-A0A2E5KUY1-F1
#
_entry.id   AF-A0A2E5KUY1-F1
#
_cell.length_a   1.000
_cell.length_b   1.000
_cell.length_c   1.000
_cell.angle_alpha   90.00
_cell.angle_beta   90.00
_cell.angle_gamma   90.00
#
_symmetry.space_group_name_H-M   'P 1'
#
loop_
_entity.id
_entity.type
_entity.pdbx_description
1 polymer ?
#
loop_
_entity_poly.entity_id
_entity_poly.type
_entity_poly.pdbx_seq_one_letter_code
_entity_poly.pdbx_strand_id
1 'polypeptide(L)'
;MAMRQTIVHDEYELLCYCDGAGPDGIGIGREAWLNAVREHPQLDFYQLCSQLQVGQRCTACLLDAEALFDQVARSRPAARSSGGMSQAAAATVKAEQKNEALSWRARLYSTIDRFLPNLPATHVLCVPVFRGRDIRTVLTLSNCYPALIGKQSAPYRYGVKTLDASGNILCRRNVQIEAGKSEDIDLTDDLDEPKDEGYSTGSCWIAMKPTARGSSGSTRPHFKLVGSGGISAVHAQSKSPTHGRQMLIRGGPQEHHLIHMVNLDDKVNSYAVRIRSPEAGAIREEIFGDLPPRGATLVELPALAGCETYLAETQSQGSWRYHYMIADSGFTRMSADHGGA
;
A
#
# COMPACT_ATOMS: atom_id res chain seq x y z
N MET A 1 -23.85 7.95 31.16
CA MET A 1 -23.75 7.72 29.70
C MET A 1 -23.38 9.04 29.05
N ALA A 2 -22.08 9.27 28.83
CA ALA A 2 -21.63 10.47 28.14
C ALA A 2 -21.90 10.28 26.64
N MET A 3 -22.67 11.19 26.06
CA MET A 3 -22.82 11.34 24.61
C MET A 3 -21.42 11.58 24.03
N ARG A 4 -20.82 10.56 23.41
CA ARG A 4 -19.68 10.75 22.51
C ARG A 4 -20.21 11.56 21.34
N GLN A 5 -19.88 12.84 21.30
CA GLN A 5 -20.05 13.66 20.11
C GLN A 5 -19.26 12.98 19.00
N THR A 6 -19.98 12.47 18.00
CA THR A 6 -19.40 12.07 16.73
C THR A 6 -18.92 13.36 16.08
N ILE A 7 -17.63 13.67 16.26
CA ILE A 7 -16.96 14.72 15.50
C ILE A 7 -17.01 14.25 14.05
N VAL A 8 -17.87 14.88 13.27
CA VAL A 8 -17.84 14.78 11.81
C VAL A 8 -16.53 15.44 11.39
N HIS A 9 -15.46 14.64 11.28
CA HIS A 9 -14.17 15.07 10.73
C HIS A 9 -14.27 15.20 9.21
N ASP A 10 -15.09 16.15 8.75
CA ASP A 10 -14.84 16.78 7.47
C ASP A 10 -13.71 17.81 7.67
N GLU A 11 -12.71 17.78 6.78
CA GLU A 11 -11.64 18.79 6.55
C GLU A 11 -10.23 18.62 7.16
N TYR A 12 -9.95 17.67 8.06
CA TYR A 12 -8.54 17.43 8.46
C TYR A 12 -7.98 16.17 7.80
N GLU A 13 -7.26 16.34 6.69
CA GLU A 13 -6.47 15.29 6.05
C GLU A 13 -5.40 14.80 7.05
N LEU A 14 -5.67 13.67 7.72
CA LEU A 14 -4.73 13.06 8.65
C LEU A 14 -3.50 12.57 7.87
N LEU A 15 -2.32 12.89 8.39
CA LEU A 15 -1.04 12.40 7.87
C LEU A 15 -0.71 11.02 8.46
N CYS A 16 -0.87 10.86 9.78
CA CYS A 16 -0.66 9.59 10.46
C CYS A 16 -1.96 9.17 11.15
N TYR A 17 -2.43 7.95 10.86
CA TYR A 17 -3.66 7.38 11.42
C TYR A 17 -3.43 6.54 12.68
N CYS A 18 -2.17 6.37 13.11
CA CYS A 18 -1.86 5.60 14.31
C CYS A 18 -2.15 6.41 15.58
N ASP A 19 -2.88 5.81 16.52
CA ASP A 19 -3.12 6.40 17.84
C ASP A 19 -1.78 6.74 18.53
N GLY A 20 -1.73 7.87 19.24
CA GLY A 20 -0.53 8.33 19.95
C GLY A 20 0.45 9.21 19.15
N ALA A 21 0.18 9.47 17.86
CA ALA A 21 0.98 10.39 17.04
C ALA A 21 0.66 11.89 17.29
N GLY A 22 -0.26 12.21 18.19
CA GLY A 22 -0.67 13.57 18.53
C GLY A 22 -0.86 13.78 20.03
N PRO A 23 -0.94 15.04 20.50
CA PRO A 23 -1.01 15.38 21.92
C PRO A 23 -2.23 14.79 22.64
N ASP A 24 -3.31 14.49 21.91
CA ASP A 24 -4.55 13.93 22.46
C ASP A 24 -4.69 12.42 22.22
N GLY A 25 -3.63 11.74 21.77
CA GLY A 25 -3.68 10.33 21.39
C GLY A 25 -4.38 10.06 20.05
N ILE A 26 -4.88 11.09 19.39
CA ILE A 26 -5.40 11.06 18.02
C ILE A 26 -4.22 11.22 17.05
N GLY A 27 -4.31 10.61 15.86
CA GLY A 27 -3.29 10.71 14.82
C GLY A 27 -2.87 12.15 14.46
N ILE A 28 -1.72 12.35 13.80
CA ILE A 28 -1.26 13.69 13.42
C ILE A 28 -1.91 14.17 12.11
N GLY A 29 -2.48 15.37 12.12
CA GLY A 29 -2.98 16.04 10.92
C GLY A 29 -1.87 16.56 10.00
N ARG A 30 -2.14 16.65 8.70
CA ARG A 30 -1.21 17.21 7.70
C ARG A 30 -0.75 18.63 8.05
N GLU A 31 -1.66 19.50 8.48
CA GLU A 31 -1.32 20.88 8.87
C GLU A 31 -0.44 20.93 10.12
N ALA A 32 -0.75 20.10 11.13
CA ALA A 32 0.05 20.00 12.35
C ALA A 32 1.48 19.57 12.04
N TRP A 33 1.66 18.59 11.16
CA TRP A 33 2.99 18.20 10.66
C TRP A 33 3.71 19.37 9.96
N LEU A 34 3.05 20.04 9.01
CA LEU A 34 3.64 21.17 8.29
C LEU A 34 4.04 22.32 9.23
N ASN A 35 3.24 22.61 10.25
CA ASN A 35 3.55 23.62 11.25
C ASN A 35 4.76 23.21 12.08
N ALA A 36 4.85 21.96 12.52
CA ALA A 36 6.01 21.46 13.26
C ALA A 36 7.31 21.54 12.45
N VAL A 37 7.26 21.22 11.15
CA VAL A 37 8.43 21.39 10.25
C VAL A 37 8.85 22.86 10.14
N ARG A 38 7.91 23.81 10.20
CA ARG A 38 8.21 25.26 10.16
C ARG A 38 8.75 25.78 11.49
N GLU A 39 8.18 25.34 12.60
CA GLU A 39 8.51 25.80 13.96
C GLU A 39 9.83 25.23 14.48
N HIS A 40 10.26 24.05 13.98
CA HIS A 40 11.49 23.40 14.40
C HIS A 40 12.49 23.21 13.24
N PRO A 41 13.01 24.30 12.64
CA PRO A 41 13.87 24.21 11.46
C PRO A 41 15.21 23.50 11.67
N GLN A 42 15.67 23.42 12.91
CA GLN A 42 16.90 22.74 13.31
C GLN A 42 16.78 21.21 13.37
N LEU A 43 15.57 20.67 13.43
CA LEU A 43 15.36 19.23 13.53
C LEU A 43 15.43 18.59 12.15
N ASP A 44 16.09 17.44 12.06
CA ASP A 44 15.99 16.57 10.89
C ASP A 44 14.66 15.80 10.88
N PHE A 45 14.40 15.13 9.76
CA PHE A 45 13.17 14.38 9.54
C PHE A 45 12.91 13.32 10.64
N TYR A 46 13.95 12.59 11.05
CA TYR A 46 13.83 11.49 12.01
C TYR A 46 13.62 12.00 13.44
N GLN A 47 14.30 13.08 13.81
CA GLN A 47 14.10 13.77 15.08
C GLN A 47 12.67 14.27 15.22
N LEU A 48 12.13 14.87 14.15
CA LEU A 48 10.75 15.35 14.15
C LEU A 48 9.74 14.20 14.19
N CYS A 49 9.95 13.11 13.45
CA CYS A 49 9.13 11.91 13.53
C CYS A 49 9.12 11.32 14.94
N SER A 50 10.27 11.26 15.61
CA SER A 50 10.39 10.78 16.99
C SER A 50 9.64 11.68 17.97
N GLN A 51 9.80 13.00 17.84
CA GLN A 51 9.13 13.97 18.71
C GLN A 51 7.61 13.91 18.58
N LEU A 52 7.10 13.73 17.35
CA LEU A 52 5.67 13.68 17.06
C LEU A 52 5.12 12.24 17.02
N GLN A 53 5.91 11.24 17.37
CA GLN A 53 5.53 9.82 17.34
C GLN A 53 4.97 9.37 15.96
N VAL A 54 5.37 10.03 14.88
CA VAL A 54 5.03 9.66 13.49
C VAL A 54 5.89 8.47 13.09
N GLY A 55 5.28 7.47 12.45
CA GLY A 55 6.00 6.30 11.98
C GLY A 55 6.38 5.26 13.05
N GLN A 56 6.05 5.48 14.33
CA GLN A 56 6.51 4.61 15.43
C GLN A 56 5.72 3.30 15.56
N ARG A 57 4.45 3.28 15.11
CA ARG A 57 3.62 2.08 15.10
C ARG A 57 3.60 1.37 13.74
N CYS A 58 3.49 2.14 12.66
CA CYS A 58 3.59 1.65 11.29
C CYS A 58 4.34 2.68 10.42
N THR A 59 4.87 2.26 9.28
CA THR A 59 5.65 3.13 8.38
C THR A 59 4.82 3.75 7.26
N ALA A 60 3.50 3.50 7.21
CA ALA A 60 2.64 3.92 6.10
C ALA A 60 2.65 5.44 5.86
N CYS A 61 2.68 6.24 6.93
CA CYS A 61 2.67 7.70 6.85
C CYS A 61 4.04 8.34 6.55
N LEU A 62 5.15 7.58 6.62
CA LEU A 62 6.50 8.15 6.57
C LEU A 62 6.82 8.77 5.20
N LEU A 63 6.33 8.17 4.11
CA LEU A 63 6.58 8.67 2.75
C LEU A 63 5.93 10.04 2.51
N ASP A 64 4.67 10.19 2.93
CA ASP A 64 3.96 11.48 2.83
C ASP A 64 4.58 12.51 3.77
N ALA A 65 4.96 12.10 4.98
CA ALA A 65 5.64 12.95 5.95
C ALA A 65 6.98 13.48 5.39
N GLU A 66 7.77 12.61 4.75
CA GLU A 66 9.05 12.94 4.13
C GLU A 66 8.85 13.92 2.96
N ALA A 67 7.88 13.66 2.08
CA ALA A 67 7.57 14.55 0.95
C ALA A 67 7.17 15.95 1.43
N LEU A 68 6.36 16.05 2.48
CA LEU A 68 5.96 17.32 3.09
C LEU A 68 7.12 18.02 3.80
N PHE A 69 7.96 17.26 4.50
CA PHE A 69 9.18 17.78 5.14
C PHE A 69 10.08 18.42 4.09
N ASP A 70 10.35 17.72 3.00
CA ASP A 70 11.17 18.19 1.88
C ASP A 70 10.61 19.45 1.22
N GLN A 71 9.29 19.51 1.02
CA GLN A 71 8.62 20.67 0.45
C GLN A 71 8.84 21.93 1.30
N VAL A 72 8.70 21.82 2.61
CA VAL A 72 8.88 22.96 3.54
C VAL A 72 10.36 23.28 3.72
N ALA A 73 11.22 22.28 3.89
CA ALA A 73 12.66 22.45 4.09
C ALA A 73 13.33 23.17 2.90
N ARG A 74 12.92 22.87 1.67
CA ARG A 74 13.41 23.54 0.44
C ARG A 74 12.92 24.98 0.28
N SER A 75 11.79 25.31 0.91
CA SER A 75 11.23 26.67 0.88
C SER A 75 11.91 27.62 1.85
N ARG A 76 12.84 27.11 2.68
CA ARG A 76 13.62 27.94 3.60
C ARG A 76 14.62 28.77 2.79
N PRO A 77 14.71 30.09 3.04
CA PRO A 77 15.88 30.85 2.58
C PRO A 77 17.11 30.11 3.10
N ALA A 78 18.08 29.86 2.24
CA ALA A 78 19.34 29.22 2.63
C ALA A 78 20.03 30.07 3.71
N ALA A 79 19.65 29.86 4.97
CA ALA A 79 20.44 30.27 6.11
C ALA A 79 21.76 29.55 5.90
N ARG A 80 22.81 30.34 5.68
CA ARG A 80 24.19 29.90 5.40
C ARG A 80 24.63 28.90 6.46
N SER A 81 24.31 27.63 6.28
CA SER A 81 25.02 26.52 6.89
C SER A 81 26.37 26.48 6.16
N SER A 82 27.38 26.99 6.83
CA SER A 82 28.79 26.84 6.52
C SER A 82 29.19 25.36 6.56
N GLY A 83 28.74 24.61 5.56
CA GLY A 83 29.10 23.24 5.26
C GLY A 83 29.18 23.12 3.75
N GLY A 84 30.29 23.60 3.20
CA GLY A 84 30.51 23.68 1.76
C GLY A 84 30.55 22.31 1.11
N MET A 85 29.45 21.91 0.47
CA MET A 85 29.55 21.08 -0.73
C MET A 85 29.77 22.02 -1.91
N SER A 86 30.99 21.98 -2.43
CA SER A 86 31.45 22.90 -3.47
C SER A 86 30.56 22.81 -4.70
N GLN A 87 30.23 23.96 -5.27
CA GLN A 87 29.64 24.08 -6.61
C GLN A 87 30.52 23.40 -7.70
N ALA A 88 31.76 23.02 -7.38
CA ALA A 88 32.59 22.20 -8.24
C ALA A 88 32.03 20.77 -8.39
N ALA A 89 31.50 20.12 -7.35
CA ALA A 89 30.96 18.77 -7.46
C ALA A 89 29.74 18.68 -8.41
N ALA A 90 28.87 19.70 -8.39
CA ALA A 90 27.72 19.78 -9.29
C ALA A 90 28.13 20.09 -10.75
N ALA A 91 29.25 20.77 -10.95
CA ALA A 91 29.82 21.03 -12.28
C ALA A 91 30.57 19.79 -12.82
N THR A 92 31.26 19.02 -11.97
CA THR A 92 31.96 17.78 -12.36
C THR A 92 30.98 16.68 -12.77
N VAL A 93 29.87 16.49 -12.04
CA VAL A 93 28.83 15.51 -12.40
C VAL A 93 28.14 15.87 -13.73
N LYS A 94 27.93 17.17 -14.00
CA LYS A 94 27.38 17.64 -15.29
C LYS A 94 28.39 17.55 -16.45
N ALA A 95 29.69 17.60 -16.18
CA ALA A 95 30.74 17.46 -17.18
C ALA A 95 31.05 15.98 -17.50
N GLU A 96 31.00 15.09 -16.49
CA GLU A 96 31.14 13.64 -16.67
C GLU A 96 29.94 13.03 -17.39
N GLN A 97 28.71 13.48 -17.10
CA GLN A 97 27.51 13.04 -17.85
C GLN A 97 27.50 13.47 -19.33
N LYS A 98 28.29 14.49 -19.69
CA LYS A 98 28.35 15.00 -21.07
C LYS A 98 29.43 14.32 -21.92
N ASN A 99 30.37 13.61 -21.28
CA ASN A 99 31.54 13.01 -21.93
C ASN A 99 31.55 11.47 -21.95
N GLU A 100 30.54 10.81 -21.38
CA GLU A 100 30.20 9.46 -21.83
C GLU A 100 29.58 9.57 -23.23
N ALA A 101 30.44 9.69 -24.23
CA ALA A 101 30.10 9.38 -25.61
C ALA A 101 29.42 8.01 -25.59
N LEU A 102 28.09 8.03 -25.67
CA LEU A 102 27.21 6.87 -25.57
C LEU A 102 27.89 5.70 -26.28
N SER A 103 28.34 4.74 -25.47
CA SER A 103 28.92 3.48 -25.92
C SER A 103 28.12 2.99 -27.12
N TRP A 104 28.77 2.40 -28.12
CA TRP A 104 28.06 1.85 -29.28
C TRP A 104 26.91 0.92 -28.86
N ARG A 105 27.00 0.31 -27.66
CA ARG A 105 25.91 -0.42 -27.01
C ARG A 105 24.71 0.48 -26.68
N ALA A 106 24.93 1.64 -26.08
CA ALA A 106 23.88 2.62 -25.81
C ALA A 106 23.26 3.20 -27.10
N ARG A 107 24.06 3.36 -28.17
CA ARG A 107 23.54 3.72 -29.51
C ARG A 107 22.74 2.58 -30.14
N LEU A 108 23.17 1.34 -29.96
CA LEU A 108 22.44 0.16 -30.42
C LEU A 108 21.12 0.02 -29.66
N TYR A 109 21.13 0.11 -28.33
CA TYR A 109 19.93 0.08 -27.50
C TYR A 109 18.98 1.22 -27.84
N SER A 110 19.45 2.46 -28.02
CA SER A 110 18.57 3.56 -28.42
C SER A 110 17.99 3.41 -29.82
N THR A 111 18.72 2.73 -30.73
CA THR A 111 18.22 2.39 -32.07
C THR A 111 17.19 1.26 -32.00
N ILE A 112 17.46 0.21 -31.20
CA ILE A 112 16.53 -0.88 -30.89
C ILE A 112 15.25 -0.28 -30.28
N ASP A 113 15.33 0.55 -29.25
CA ASP A 113 14.19 1.21 -28.59
C ASP A 113 13.41 2.12 -29.55
N ARG A 114 14.10 2.67 -30.57
CA ARG A 114 13.47 3.52 -31.59
C ARG A 114 12.61 2.71 -32.56
N PHE A 115 13.07 1.51 -32.95
CA PHE A 115 12.45 0.65 -33.97
C PHE A 115 11.57 -0.47 -33.42
N LEU A 116 11.86 -0.95 -32.21
CA LEU A 116 11.02 -1.82 -31.41
C LEU A 116 10.34 -0.91 -30.38
N PRO A 117 9.21 -0.25 -30.73
CA PRO A 117 8.48 0.52 -29.73
C PRO A 117 8.17 -0.44 -28.58
N ASN A 118 8.80 -0.18 -27.43
CA ASN A 118 8.67 -0.93 -26.17
C ASN A 118 7.37 -1.71 -26.17
N LEU A 119 7.43 -3.04 -26.33
CA LEU A 119 6.26 -3.88 -26.12
C LEU A 119 5.80 -3.55 -24.69
N PRO A 120 4.69 -2.82 -24.53
CA PRO A 120 4.36 -2.28 -23.24
C PRO A 120 4.02 -3.48 -22.35
N ALA A 121 4.95 -3.81 -21.45
CA ALA A 121 4.77 -4.92 -20.53
C ALA A 121 3.48 -4.64 -19.77
N THR A 122 2.50 -5.51 -19.96
CA THR A 122 1.24 -5.39 -19.23
C THR A 122 1.50 -5.91 -17.83
N HIS A 123 1.52 -5.00 -16.86
CA HIS A 123 1.65 -5.38 -15.47
C HIS A 123 0.27 -5.73 -14.95
N VAL A 124 0.13 -6.95 -14.41
CA VAL A 124 -1.08 -7.39 -13.75
C VAL A 124 -0.83 -7.38 -12.25
N LEU A 125 -1.62 -6.57 -11.56
CA LEU A 125 -1.64 -6.50 -10.10
C LEU A 125 -2.96 -7.07 -9.59
N CYS A 126 -2.94 -7.54 -8.36
CA CYS A 126 -4.11 -8.02 -7.66
C CYS A 126 -4.15 -7.41 -6.26
N VAL A 127 -5.28 -6.83 -5.90
CA VAL A 127 -5.55 -6.27 -4.56
C VAL A 127 -6.77 -6.96 -3.96
N PRO A 128 -6.88 -7.02 -2.62
CA PRO A 128 -8.08 -7.51 -1.98
C PRO A 128 -9.27 -6.58 -2.26
N VAL A 129 -10.48 -7.13 -2.23
CA VAL A 129 -11.70 -6.34 -2.14
C VAL A 129 -12.50 -6.85 -0.96
N PHE A 130 -12.90 -5.91 -0.11
CA PHE A 130 -13.71 -6.13 1.08
C PHE A 130 -14.94 -5.24 1.07
N ARG A 131 -16.04 -5.84 1.50
CA ARG A 131 -17.28 -5.15 1.85
C ARG A 131 -17.71 -5.65 3.23
N GLY A 132 -17.66 -4.77 4.21
CA GLY A 132 -18.28 -4.97 5.52
C GLY A 132 -19.41 -3.97 5.73
N ARG A 133 -20.07 -4.01 6.88
CA ARG A 133 -21.11 -3.04 7.25
C ARG A 133 -20.60 -1.60 7.21
N ASP A 134 -19.43 -1.37 7.80
CA ASP A 134 -18.81 -0.04 7.93
C ASP A 134 -17.46 0.05 7.22
N ILE A 135 -17.09 -0.96 6.41
CA ILE A 135 -15.81 -1.00 5.67
C ILE A 135 -16.08 -1.07 4.18
N ARG A 136 -15.44 -0.16 3.45
CA ARG A 136 -15.38 -0.19 1.99
C ARG A 136 -13.95 -0.24 1.46
N THR A 137 -13.80 -0.71 0.23
CA THR A 137 -12.52 -0.80 -0.47
C THR A 137 -12.50 0.18 -1.63
N VAL A 138 -11.56 1.12 -1.59
CA VAL A 138 -11.35 2.10 -2.67
C VAL A 138 -10.02 1.82 -3.35
N LEU A 139 -10.03 1.63 -4.66
CA LEU A 139 -8.83 1.51 -5.48
C LEU A 139 -8.40 2.88 -5.98
N THR A 140 -7.18 3.30 -5.66
CA THR A 140 -6.58 4.51 -6.22
C THR A 140 -5.59 4.14 -7.32
N LEU A 141 -5.87 4.65 -8.53
CA LEU A 141 -4.99 4.61 -9.68
C LEU A 141 -4.33 5.97 -9.82
N SER A 142 -3.00 6.02 -9.73
CA SER A 142 -2.26 7.28 -9.84
C SER A 142 -1.18 7.20 -10.92
N ASN A 143 -0.92 8.35 -11.55
CA ASN A 143 0.18 8.56 -12.47
C ASN A 143 0.94 9.83 -12.06
N CYS A 144 1.36 9.88 -10.80
CA CYS A 144 2.09 11.03 -10.27
C CYS A 144 3.55 10.99 -10.72
N TYR A 145 4.15 12.16 -10.93
CA TYR A 145 5.58 12.28 -11.19
C TYR A 145 6.20 13.30 -10.22
N PRO A 146 7.42 13.06 -9.71
CA PRO A 146 8.17 14.08 -8.99
C PRO A 146 8.44 15.25 -9.93
N ALA A 147 8.26 16.49 -9.44
CA ALA A 147 8.52 17.70 -10.24
C ALA A 147 9.92 17.73 -10.88
N LEU A 148 10.89 17.05 -10.26
CA LEU A 148 12.28 16.86 -10.74
C LEU A 148 12.41 16.10 -12.07
N ILE A 149 11.50 15.18 -12.39
CA ILE A 149 11.58 14.32 -13.59
C ILE A 149 10.91 15.01 -14.80
N GLY A 150 10.14 16.08 -14.57
CA GLY A 150 9.40 16.78 -15.62
C GLY A 150 8.19 15.98 -16.15
N LYS A 151 7.42 16.59 -17.05
CA LYS A 151 6.14 16.07 -17.61
C LYS A 151 6.33 14.89 -18.60
N GLN A 152 7.21 13.95 -18.30
CA GLN A 152 7.55 12.85 -19.23
C GLN A 152 6.85 11.53 -18.93
N SER A 153 5.95 11.46 -17.92
CA SER A 153 5.23 10.22 -17.65
C SER A 153 4.27 9.89 -18.80
N ALA A 154 4.30 8.64 -19.28
CA ALA A 154 3.32 8.16 -20.24
C ALA A 154 1.92 8.15 -19.58
N PRO A 155 0.84 8.48 -20.29
CA PRO A 155 -0.51 8.15 -19.84
C PRO A 155 -0.71 6.64 -19.81
N TYR A 156 -1.55 6.16 -18.88
CA TYR A 156 -1.81 4.74 -18.69
C TYR A 156 -3.28 4.40 -18.86
N ARG A 157 -3.54 3.28 -19.50
CA ARG A 157 -4.84 2.61 -19.51
C ARG A 157 -4.81 1.45 -18.52
N TYR A 158 -5.77 1.46 -17.61
CA TYR A 158 -5.99 0.43 -16.61
C TYR A 158 -7.25 -0.36 -16.96
N GLY A 159 -7.11 -1.68 -17.11
CA GLY A 159 -8.23 -2.61 -17.10
C GLY A 159 -8.42 -3.13 -15.68
N VAL A 160 -9.53 -2.77 -15.05
CA VAL A 160 -9.88 -3.15 -13.67
C VAL A 160 -10.99 -4.20 -13.73
N LYS A 161 -10.78 -5.33 -13.05
CA LYS A 161 -11.77 -6.41 -12.94
C LYS A 161 -11.97 -6.77 -11.48
N THR A 162 -13.21 -6.68 -11.00
CA THR A 162 -13.57 -7.14 -9.66
C THR A 162 -14.16 -8.54 -9.75
N LEU A 163 -13.65 -9.45 -8.93
CA LEU A 163 -14.05 -10.85 -8.85
C LEU A 163 -14.59 -11.17 -7.45
N ASP A 164 -15.58 -12.05 -7.35
CA ASP A 164 -16.07 -12.59 -6.09
C ASP A 164 -15.07 -13.58 -5.45
N ALA A 165 -15.43 -14.12 -4.27
CA ALA A 165 -14.66 -15.16 -3.59
C ALA A 165 -14.46 -16.44 -4.43
N SER A 166 -15.39 -16.73 -5.34
CA SER A 166 -15.35 -17.91 -6.22
C SER A 166 -14.53 -17.70 -7.50
N GLY A 167 -14.06 -16.47 -7.76
CA GLY A 167 -13.32 -16.11 -8.96
C GLY A 167 -14.20 -15.69 -10.15
N ASN A 168 -15.51 -15.52 -9.96
CA ASN A 168 -16.41 -15.02 -10.99
C ASN A 168 -16.24 -13.51 -11.13
N ILE A 169 -16.25 -13.01 -12.37
CA ILE A 169 -16.14 -11.58 -12.64
C ILE A 169 -17.48 -10.90 -12.35
N LEU A 170 -17.48 -9.96 -11.41
CA LEU A 170 -18.63 -9.14 -11.06
C LEU A 170 -18.66 -7.86 -11.89
N CYS A 171 -17.50 -7.20 -12.05
CA CYS A 171 -17.41 -5.90 -12.71
C CYS A 171 -16.16 -5.77 -13.59
N ARG A 172 -16.25 -4.96 -14.67
CA ARG A 172 -15.13 -4.59 -15.54
C ARG A 172 -15.16 -3.09 -15.82
N ARG A 173 -14.05 -2.41 -15.54
CA ARG A 173 -13.84 -0.98 -15.85
C ARG A 173 -12.59 -0.80 -16.69
N ASN A 174 -12.61 0.21 -17.57
CA ASN A 174 -11.42 0.68 -18.28
C ASN A 174 -11.24 2.15 -17.94
N VAL A 175 -10.08 2.49 -17.37
CA VAL A 175 -9.78 3.83 -16.87
C VAL A 175 -8.51 4.33 -17.54
N GLN A 176 -8.48 5.60 -17.94
CA GLN A 176 -7.29 6.23 -18.50
C GLN A 176 -6.80 7.33 -17.56
N ILE A 177 -5.58 7.19 -17.06
CA ILE A 177 -4.97 8.15 -16.14
C ILE A 177 -3.86 8.92 -16.86
N GLU A 178 -4.13 10.20 -17.08
CA GLU A 178 -3.16 11.16 -17.62
C GLU A 178 -2.02 11.45 -16.64
N ALA A 179 -0.89 11.93 -17.15
CA ALA A 179 0.24 12.29 -16.31
C ALA A 179 -0.14 13.35 -15.26
N GLY A 180 0.22 13.10 -14.01
CA GLY A 180 -0.09 13.96 -12.86
C GLY A 180 -1.53 13.85 -12.36
N LYS A 181 -2.30 12.87 -12.82
CA LYS A 181 -3.67 12.61 -12.37
C LYS A 181 -3.74 11.35 -11.51
N SER A 182 -4.80 11.30 -10.71
CA SER A 182 -5.20 10.13 -9.92
C SER A 182 -6.71 9.99 -9.99
N GLU A 183 -7.19 8.76 -9.82
CA GLU A 183 -8.61 8.42 -9.78
C GLU A 183 -8.85 7.39 -8.68
N ASP A 184 -9.88 7.63 -7.89
CA ASP A 184 -10.36 6.72 -6.86
C ASP A 184 -11.61 6.00 -7.37
N ILE A 185 -11.59 4.67 -7.30
CA ILE A 185 -12.67 3.79 -7.76
C ILE A 185 -13.18 3.04 -6.53
N ASP A 186 -14.42 3.28 -6.14
CA ASP A 186 -15.06 2.48 -5.11
C ASP A 186 -15.37 1.07 -5.67
N LEU A 187 -14.80 0.05 -5.02
CA LEU A 187 -14.97 -1.35 -5.42
C LEU A 187 -16.02 -2.07 -4.56
N THR A 188 -16.56 -1.41 -3.53
CA THR A 188 -17.44 -2.06 -2.56
C THR A 188 -18.77 -2.46 -3.18
N ASP A 189 -19.33 -1.62 -4.02
CA ASP A 189 -20.61 -1.90 -4.69
C ASP A 189 -20.52 -3.01 -5.74
N ASP A 190 -19.31 -3.46 -6.09
CA ASP A 190 -19.13 -4.59 -6.98
C ASP A 190 -19.37 -5.93 -6.26
N LEU A 191 -19.20 -5.99 -4.94
CA LEU A 191 -19.39 -7.21 -4.14
C LEU A 191 -20.83 -7.32 -3.66
N ASP A 192 -21.35 -8.54 -3.54
CA ASP A 192 -22.63 -8.80 -2.90
C ASP A 192 -22.64 -8.30 -1.44
N GLU A 193 -23.82 -7.86 -0.98
CA GLU A 193 -24.01 -7.56 0.43
C GLU A 193 -23.73 -8.79 1.29
N PRO A 194 -23.02 -8.62 2.42
CA PRO A 194 -22.85 -9.71 3.36
C PRO A 194 -24.23 -10.18 3.84
N LYS A 195 -24.46 -11.49 3.80
CA LYS A 195 -25.77 -12.07 4.16
C LYS A 195 -26.08 -11.95 5.67
N ASP A 196 -25.06 -11.71 6.50
CA ASP A 196 -25.11 -11.61 7.96
C ASP A 196 -24.22 -10.45 8.47
N GLU A 197 -23.92 -10.38 9.78
CA GLU A 197 -22.98 -9.40 10.38
C GLU A 197 -21.51 -9.55 9.93
N GLY A 198 -21.25 -10.38 8.91
CA GLY A 198 -19.92 -10.67 8.41
C GLY A 198 -19.44 -9.69 7.33
N TYR A 199 -18.57 -10.22 6.47
CA TYR A 199 -17.96 -9.51 5.37
C TYR A 199 -18.11 -10.31 4.07
N SER A 200 -18.18 -9.60 2.96
CA SER A 200 -17.96 -10.16 1.63
C SER A 200 -16.51 -9.90 1.22
N THR A 201 -15.90 -10.90 0.59
CA THR A 201 -14.52 -10.83 0.11
C THR A 201 -14.44 -11.16 -1.37
N GLY A 202 -13.47 -10.56 -2.03
CA GLY A 202 -13.16 -10.82 -3.42
C GLY A 202 -11.75 -10.35 -3.76
N SER A 203 -11.51 -10.14 -5.05
CA SER A 203 -10.23 -9.62 -5.53
C SER A 203 -10.44 -8.64 -6.68
N CYS A 204 -9.53 -7.69 -6.81
CA CYS A 204 -9.51 -6.75 -7.93
C CYS A 204 -8.21 -6.90 -8.71
N TRP A 205 -8.35 -7.26 -9.98
CA TRP A 205 -7.29 -7.48 -10.94
C TRP A 205 -7.10 -6.24 -11.80
N ILE A 206 -5.88 -5.71 -11.81
CA ILE A 206 -5.54 -4.44 -12.44
C ILE A 206 -4.48 -4.70 -13.51
N ALA A 207 -4.88 -4.61 -14.78
CA ALA A 207 -3.97 -4.68 -15.91
C ALA A 207 -3.58 -3.26 -16.35
N MET A 208 -2.30 -2.91 -16.25
CA MET A 208 -1.79 -1.59 -16.57
C MET A 208 -1.02 -1.60 -17.90
N LYS A 209 -1.36 -0.69 -18.81
CA LYS A 209 -0.70 -0.54 -20.12
C LYS A 209 -0.46 0.95 -20.45
N PRO A 210 0.78 1.40 -20.70
CA PRO A 210 1.03 2.75 -21.20
C PRO A 210 0.45 2.93 -22.61
N THR A 211 -0.12 4.11 -22.89
CA THR A 211 -0.75 4.43 -24.19
C THR A 211 0.12 5.30 -25.09
N ALA A 212 1.21 5.87 -24.56
CA ALA A 212 2.18 6.67 -25.30
C ALA A 212 3.61 6.38 -24.82
N ARG A 213 4.60 6.95 -25.52
CA ARG A 213 6.00 6.92 -25.08
C ARG A 213 6.19 7.88 -23.91
N GLY A 214 6.97 7.46 -22.92
CA GLY A 214 7.27 8.25 -21.73
C GLY A 214 7.99 7.41 -20.67
N SER A 215 8.37 8.05 -19.57
CA SER A 215 8.87 7.35 -18.38
C SER A 215 7.71 6.68 -17.64
N SER A 216 8.00 5.61 -16.90
CA SER A 216 7.08 5.13 -15.89
C SER A 216 7.14 6.09 -14.71
N GLY A 217 6.10 6.92 -14.55
CA GLY A 217 5.89 7.70 -13.33
C GLY A 217 5.70 6.79 -12.11
N SER A 218 5.40 7.40 -10.96
CA SER A 218 4.93 6.67 -9.78
C SER A 218 3.52 6.16 -10.07
N THR A 219 3.47 4.97 -10.67
CA THR A 219 2.27 4.32 -11.22
C THR A 219 1.97 3.07 -10.43
N ARG A 220 1.95 3.21 -9.10
CA ARG A 220 1.68 2.11 -8.18
C ARG A 220 0.23 2.24 -7.70
N PRO A 221 -0.72 1.50 -8.32
CA PRO A 221 -2.05 1.36 -7.74
C PRO A 221 -1.94 1.01 -6.26
N HIS A 222 -2.85 1.53 -5.45
CA HIS A 222 -2.98 1.16 -4.06
C HIS A 222 -4.46 1.01 -3.74
N PHE A 223 -4.78 0.19 -2.75
CA PHE A 223 -6.14 0.10 -2.25
C PHE A 223 -6.21 0.71 -0.85
N LYS A 224 -7.36 1.29 -0.55
CA LYS A 224 -7.70 1.87 0.74
C LYS A 224 -8.80 1.02 1.35
N LEU A 225 -8.63 0.64 2.61
CA LEU A 225 -9.70 0.13 3.46
C LEU A 225 -10.23 1.34 4.25
N VAL A 226 -11.44 1.76 3.92
CA VAL A 226 -12.08 2.94 4.50
C VAL A 226 -13.17 2.48 5.44
N GLY A 227 -12.90 2.60 6.73
CA GLY A 227 -13.83 2.33 7.83
C GLY A 227 -14.40 3.61 8.43
N SER A 228 -15.49 3.52 9.20
CA SER A 228 -16.04 4.65 9.96
C SER A 228 -15.09 5.18 11.04
N GLY A 229 -14.17 4.34 11.53
CA GLY A 229 -13.18 4.69 12.54
C GLY A 229 -11.77 4.97 12.01
N GLY A 230 -11.52 4.84 10.70
CA GLY A 230 -10.18 5.08 10.15
C GLY A 230 -9.97 4.61 8.71
N ILE A 231 -8.82 4.98 8.14
CA ILE A 231 -8.42 4.62 6.78
C ILE A 231 -7.04 3.96 6.82
N SER A 232 -6.88 2.86 6.11
CA SER A 232 -5.58 2.23 5.84
C SER A 232 -5.35 2.13 4.34
N ALA A 233 -4.13 2.37 3.87
CA ALA A 233 -3.79 2.36 2.45
C ALA A 233 -2.56 1.47 2.21
N VAL A 234 -2.64 0.62 1.20
CA VAL A 234 -1.60 -0.36 0.89
C VAL A 234 -1.36 -0.41 -0.63
N HIS A 235 -0.10 -0.34 -1.03
CA HIS A 235 0.28 -0.42 -2.44
C HIS A 235 -0.07 -1.78 -3.04
N ALA A 236 -0.38 -1.85 -4.33
CA ALA A 236 -0.49 -3.11 -5.03
C ALA A 236 0.92 -3.60 -5.40
N GLN A 237 1.36 -4.70 -4.81
CA GLN A 237 2.66 -5.30 -5.15
C GLN A 237 2.57 -6.18 -6.40
N SER A 238 3.61 -6.20 -7.23
CA SER A 238 3.65 -7.00 -8.46
C SER A 238 4.14 -8.43 -8.25
N LYS A 239 4.92 -8.68 -7.19
CA LYS A 239 5.52 -9.99 -6.94
C LYS A 239 4.66 -10.82 -6.00
N SER A 240 4.39 -12.04 -6.42
CA SER A 240 3.79 -13.07 -5.57
C SER A 240 4.92 -13.87 -4.92
N PRO A 241 4.90 -14.07 -3.60
CA PRO A 241 5.84 -14.99 -2.99
C PRO A 241 5.53 -16.41 -3.49
N THR A 242 6.55 -17.09 -4.01
CA THR A 242 6.47 -18.51 -4.42
C THR A 242 6.62 -19.47 -3.24
N HIS A 243 6.94 -18.95 -2.05
CA HIS A 243 7.22 -19.73 -0.86
C HIS A 243 6.34 -19.30 0.29
N GLY A 244 6.13 -20.24 1.21
CA GLY A 244 5.43 -19.94 2.44
C GLY A 244 6.12 -18.84 3.23
N ARG A 245 5.31 -18.02 3.90
CA ARG A 245 5.80 -16.89 4.68
C ARG A 245 5.38 -17.01 6.12
N GLN A 246 6.29 -16.60 6.99
CA GLN A 246 6.09 -16.58 8.43
C GLN A 246 5.88 -15.14 8.87
N MET A 247 4.94 -14.95 9.78
CA MET A 247 4.55 -13.65 10.30
C MET A 247 4.42 -13.74 11.80
N LEU A 248 5.14 -12.86 12.51
CA LEU A 248 4.97 -12.70 13.94
C LEU A 248 3.77 -11.79 14.19
N ILE A 249 2.76 -12.31 14.87
CA ILE A 249 1.53 -11.60 15.18
C ILE A 249 1.49 -11.33 16.66
N ARG A 250 1.28 -10.08 17.04
CA ARG A 250 0.94 -9.68 18.40
C ARG A 250 -0.57 -9.55 18.49
N GLY A 251 -1.20 -10.39 19.30
CA GLY A 251 -2.65 -10.46 19.42
C GLY A 251 -3.20 -9.48 20.44
N GLY A 252 -4.25 -8.75 20.07
CA GLY A 252 -5.09 -7.98 21.00
C GLY A 252 -6.41 -8.73 21.30
N PRO A 253 -6.96 -8.64 22.53
CA PRO A 253 -8.21 -9.35 22.89
C PRO A 253 -9.47 -8.84 22.17
N GLN A 254 -9.37 -7.71 21.44
CA GLN A 254 -10.48 -7.09 20.70
C GLN A 254 -10.15 -6.93 19.21
N GLU A 255 -9.10 -7.60 18.74
CA GLU A 255 -8.62 -7.52 17.37
C GLU A 255 -8.93 -8.82 16.63
N HIS A 256 -9.46 -8.69 15.43
CA HIS A 256 -9.55 -9.76 14.46
C HIS A 256 -8.28 -9.76 13.62
N HIS A 257 -7.60 -10.89 13.59
CA HIS A 257 -6.41 -11.09 12.76
C HIS A 257 -6.81 -11.91 11.55
N LEU A 258 -6.60 -11.37 10.36
CA LEU A 258 -7.17 -11.92 9.14
C LEU A 258 -6.07 -12.08 8.09
N ILE A 259 -6.12 -13.14 7.30
CA ILE A 259 -5.28 -13.34 6.12
C ILE A 259 -6.18 -13.40 4.90
N HIS A 260 -6.17 -12.36 4.08
CA HIS A 260 -6.79 -12.39 2.76
C HIS A 260 -5.89 -13.17 1.83
N MET A 261 -6.43 -14.15 1.11
CA MET A 261 -5.67 -14.98 0.18
C MET A 261 -6.35 -14.95 -1.18
N VAL A 262 -5.59 -14.76 -2.26
CA VAL A 262 -6.05 -14.77 -3.64
C VAL A 262 -5.28 -15.81 -4.43
N ASN A 263 -6.00 -16.67 -5.13
CA ASN A 263 -5.42 -17.59 -6.10
C ASN A 263 -5.09 -16.86 -7.40
N LEU A 264 -3.85 -16.99 -7.87
CA LEU A 264 -3.41 -16.35 -9.10
C LEU A 264 -3.38 -17.29 -10.30
N ASP A 265 -3.70 -18.57 -10.09
CA ASP A 265 -3.75 -19.58 -11.13
C ASP A 265 -5.18 -19.76 -11.68
N ASP A 266 -5.29 -20.41 -12.83
CA ASP A 266 -6.56 -20.79 -13.48
C ASP A 266 -7.06 -22.19 -13.06
N LYS A 267 -6.49 -22.74 -11.98
CA LYS A 267 -6.88 -24.02 -11.36
C LYS A 267 -7.09 -23.83 -9.87
N VAL A 268 -7.81 -24.76 -9.23
CA VAL A 268 -7.96 -24.79 -7.77
C VAL A 268 -6.59 -24.95 -7.11
N ASN A 269 -6.33 -24.19 -6.05
CA ASN A 269 -5.11 -24.27 -5.26
C ASN A 269 -5.43 -24.51 -3.79
N SER A 270 -4.83 -25.54 -3.21
CA SER A 270 -4.92 -25.80 -1.78
C SER A 270 -4.02 -24.84 -0.99
N TYR A 271 -4.43 -24.46 0.21
CA TYR A 271 -3.63 -23.68 1.15
C TYR A 271 -3.63 -24.27 2.56
N ALA A 272 -2.61 -23.90 3.33
CA ALA A 272 -2.52 -24.18 4.75
C ALA A 272 -2.03 -22.92 5.50
N VAL A 273 -2.64 -22.64 6.65
CA VAL A 273 -2.18 -21.63 7.61
C VAL A 273 -1.90 -22.35 8.92
N ARG A 274 -0.64 -22.40 9.33
CA ARG A 274 -0.19 -23.01 10.59
C ARG A 274 0.07 -21.93 11.62
N ILE A 275 -0.46 -22.10 12.82
CA ILE A 275 -0.27 -21.17 13.91
C ILE A 275 0.55 -21.85 15.01
N ARG A 276 1.65 -21.22 15.41
CA ARG A 276 2.58 -21.73 16.41
C ARG A 276 2.76 -20.73 17.54
N SER A 277 2.84 -21.23 18.77
CA SER A 277 3.35 -20.42 19.88
C SER A 277 4.87 -20.31 19.77
N PRO A 278 5.50 -19.12 19.93
CA PRO A 278 6.94 -18.96 19.84
C PRO A 278 7.68 -19.77 20.91
N GLU A 279 7.07 -19.93 22.09
CA GLU A 279 7.65 -20.62 23.24
C GLU A 279 7.60 -22.14 23.09
N ALA A 280 6.48 -22.66 22.57
CA ALA A 280 6.28 -24.11 22.46
C ALA A 280 6.89 -24.70 21.18
N GLY A 281 7.07 -23.90 20.11
CA GLY A 281 7.49 -24.35 18.79
C GLY A 281 6.52 -25.29 18.05
N ALA A 282 5.62 -25.94 18.81
CA ALA A 282 4.58 -26.82 18.33
C ALA A 282 3.46 -26.05 17.62
N ILE A 283 2.93 -26.67 16.57
CA ILE A 283 1.71 -26.21 15.89
C ILE A 283 0.57 -26.32 16.90
N ARG A 284 -0.07 -25.20 17.19
CA ARG A 284 -1.26 -25.11 18.03
C ARG A 284 -2.51 -25.33 17.19
N GLU A 285 -2.51 -24.81 15.98
CA GLU A 285 -3.65 -24.86 15.09
C GLU A 285 -3.22 -24.86 13.63
N GLU A 286 -4.02 -25.51 12.78
CA GLU A 286 -3.80 -25.57 11.35
C GLU A 286 -5.14 -25.43 10.62
N ILE A 287 -5.20 -24.42 9.75
CA ILE A 287 -6.37 -24.12 8.93
C ILE A 287 -6.04 -24.50 7.50
N PHE A 288 -6.88 -25.32 6.88
CA PHE A 288 -6.73 -25.74 5.49
C PHE A 288 -7.94 -25.34 4.67
N GLY A 289 -7.74 -25.15 3.38
CA GLY A 289 -8.83 -24.96 2.45
C GLY A 289 -8.37 -24.97 1.01
N ASP A 290 -9.34 -24.77 0.13
CA ASP A 290 -9.14 -24.66 -1.31
C ASP A 290 -9.50 -23.24 -1.76
N LEU A 291 -8.67 -22.68 -2.64
CA LEU A 291 -8.96 -21.45 -3.35
C LEU A 291 -9.43 -21.79 -4.77
N PRO A 292 -10.65 -21.39 -5.17
CA PRO A 292 -11.12 -21.51 -6.55
C PRO A 292 -10.17 -20.83 -7.55
N PRO A 293 -10.20 -21.19 -8.85
CA PRO A 293 -9.45 -20.49 -9.89
C PRO A 293 -9.73 -18.98 -9.85
N ARG A 294 -8.68 -18.15 -9.74
CA ARG A 294 -8.82 -16.69 -9.57
C ARG A 294 -9.68 -16.23 -8.37
N GLY A 295 -10.05 -17.15 -7.48
CA GLY A 295 -10.87 -16.90 -6.31
C GLY A 295 -10.09 -16.31 -5.15
N ALA A 296 -10.81 -15.92 -4.12
CA ALA A 296 -10.26 -15.34 -2.91
C ALA A 296 -10.97 -15.86 -1.66
N THR A 297 -10.26 -15.87 -0.54
CA THR A 297 -10.84 -16.18 0.77
C THR A 297 -10.28 -15.25 1.82
N LEU A 298 -10.96 -15.16 2.96
CA LEU A 298 -10.47 -14.50 4.16
C LEU A 298 -10.39 -15.54 5.27
N VAL A 299 -9.18 -15.81 5.74
CA VAL A 299 -8.93 -16.70 6.87
C VAL A 299 -8.82 -15.88 8.13
N GLU A 300 -9.75 -16.08 9.06
CA GLU A 300 -9.63 -15.53 10.40
C GLU A 300 -8.71 -16.40 11.25
N LEU A 301 -7.74 -15.75 11.90
CA LEU A 301 -6.79 -16.40 12.79
C LEU A 301 -7.35 -16.39 14.21
N PRO A 302 -7.50 -17.56 14.84
CA PRO A 302 -8.00 -17.66 16.20
C PRO A 302 -7.03 -17.02 17.18
N ALA A 303 -7.61 -16.36 18.19
CA ALA A 303 -6.86 -15.91 19.34
C ALA A 303 -6.33 -17.12 20.13
N LEU A 304 -5.01 -17.26 20.23
CA LEU A 304 -4.41 -18.31 21.05
C LEU A 304 -4.46 -17.89 22.52
N ALA A 305 -5.33 -18.54 23.30
CA ALA A 305 -5.48 -18.28 24.72
C ALA A 305 -4.13 -18.37 25.45
N GLY A 306 -3.78 -17.32 26.20
CA GLY A 306 -2.53 -17.23 26.94
C GLY A 306 -1.28 -16.95 26.10
N CYS A 307 -1.42 -16.62 24.81
CA CYS A 307 -0.32 -16.20 23.95
C CYS A 307 -0.53 -14.76 23.48
N GLU A 308 0.26 -13.81 23.98
CA GLU A 308 0.26 -12.43 23.47
C GLU A 308 0.85 -12.34 22.06
N THR A 309 1.71 -13.29 21.69
CA THR A 309 2.37 -13.32 20.39
C THR A 309 2.37 -14.74 19.83
N TYR A 310 2.12 -14.87 18.54
CA TYR A 310 2.14 -16.14 17.83
C TYR A 310 2.67 -16.00 16.41
N LEU A 311 3.18 -17.10 15.86
CA LEU A 311 3.71 -17.17 14.50
C LEU A 311 2.65 -17.79 13.59
N ALA A 312 2.23 -17.07 12.56
CA ALA A 312 1.42 -17.62 11.47
C ALA A 312 2.32 -17.95 10.28
N GLU A 313 2.27 -19.20 9.83
CA GLU A 313 2.98 -19.68 8.66
C GLU A 313 1.96 -20.02 7.57
N THR A 314 2.14 -19.41 6.41
CA THR A 314 1.26 -19.55 5.25
C THR A 314 1.90 -20.46 4.22
N GLN A 315 1.14 -21.37 3.60
CA GLN A 315 1.62 -22.23 2.51
C GLN A 315 0.53 -22.43 1.44
N SER A 316 0.94 -22.55 0.17
CA SER A 316 0.05 -22.92 -0.94
C SER A 316 0.78 -23.81 -1.94
N GLN A 317 0.02 -24.66 -2.65
CA GLN A 317 0.52 -25.53 -3.71
C GLN A 317 0.71 -24.82 -5.07
N GLY A 318 0.26 -23.57 -5.21
CA GLY A 318 0.34 -22.82 -6.46
C GLY A 318 0.65 -21.34 -6.28
N SER A 319 0.44 -20.57 -7.34
CA SER A 319 0.66 -19.12 -7.32
C SER A 319 -0.48 -18.44 -6.57
N TRP A 320 -0.11 -17.65 -5.57
CA TRP A 320 -1.08 -16.99 -4.74
C TRP A 320 -0.56 -15.65 -4.22
N ARG A 321 -1.46 -14.85 -3.68
CA ARG A 321 -1.15 -13.60 -3.01
C ARG A 321 -1.88 -13.57 -1.70
N TYR A 322 -1.30 -12.89 -0.72
CA TYR A 322 -2.01 -12.66 0.52
C TYR A 322 -1.70 -11.30 1.11
N HIS A 323 -2.65 -10.80 1.90
CA HIS A 323 -2.51 -9.59 2.69
C HIS A 323 -2.88 -9.93 4.13
N TYR A 324 -2.06 -9.46 5.05
CA TYR A 324 -2.38 -9.57 6.46
C TYR A 324 -3.19 -8.37 6.88
N MET A 325 -4.21 -8.60 7.68
CA MET A 325 -5.17 -7.59 8.07
C MET A 325 -5.46 -7.68 9.55
N ILE A 326 -5.66 -6.52 10.15
CA ILE A 326 -6.10 -6.39 11.53
C ILE A 326 -7.33 -5.51 11.52
N ALA A 327 -8.43 -6.00 12.12
CA ALA A 327 -9.64 -5.22 12.31
C ALA A 327 -9.99 -5.15 13.79
N ASP A 328 -10.70 -4.11 14.21
CA ASP A 328 -11.32 -4.11 15.54
C ASP A 328 -12.60 -4.95 15.56
N SER A 329 -13.08 -5.30 16.77
CA SER A 329 -14.27 -6.13 16.97
C SER A 329 -15.54 -5.67 16.24
N GLY A 330 -15.66 -4.37 15.98
CA GLY A 330 -16.79 -3.79 15.27
C GLY A 330 -16.59 -3.67 13.75
N PHE A 331 -15.43 -4.07 13.23
CA PHE A 331 -15.01 -3.78 11.85
C PHE A 331 -15.23 -2.31 11.48
N THR A 332 -14.96 -1.39 12.41
CA THR A 332 -15.00 0.06 12.15
C THR A 332 -13.63 0.59 11.74
N ARG A 333 -12.57 -0.11 12.14
CA ARG A 333 -11.18 0.15 11.77
C ARG A 333 -10.56 -1.11 11.22
N MET A 334 -9.88 -0.98 10.10
CA MET A 334 -9.15 -2.10 9.50
C MET A 334 -7.85 -1.58 8.89
N SER A 335 -6.77 -2.29 9.17
CA SER A 335 -5.48 -2.09 8.54
C SER A 335 -5.10 -3.30 7.73
N ALA A 336 -4.42 -3.07 6.62
CA ALA A 336 -3.82 -4.12 5.82
C ALA A 336 -2.31 -3.87 5.69
N ASP A 337 -1.56 -4.94 5.50
CA ASP A 337 -0.18 -4.89 5.05
C ASP A 337 0.10 -6.06 4.10
N HIS A 338 1.17 -5.92 3.34
CA HIS A 338 1.77 -7.07 2.68
C HIS A 338 2.33 -8.00 3.73
N GLY A 339 2.08 -9.30 3.58
CA GLY A 339 2.91 -10.25 4.32
C GLY A 339 4.35 -10.08 3.89
N GLY A 340 5.19 -9.60 4.81
CA GLY A 340 6.54 -9.05 4.63
C GLY A 340 7.35 -9.52 3.43
N ALA A 341 7.94 -8.57 2.71
CA ALA A 341 8.97 -8.77 1.69
C ALA A 341 10.16 -9.57 2.24
#